data_AF-A0A1Y4MZC3-F1
#
_entry.id   AF-A0A1Y4MZC3-F1
#
_cell.length_a   1.000
_cell.length_b   1.000
_cell.length_c   1.000
_cell.angle_alpha   90.00
_cell.angle_beta   90.00
_cell.angle_gamma   90.00
#
_symmetry.space_group_name_H-M   'P 1'
#
loop_
_entity.id
_entity.type
_entity.pdbx_description
1 polymer ?
#
loop_
_entity_poly.entity_id
_entity_poly.type
_entity_poly.pdbx_seq_one_letter_code
_entity_poly.pdbx_strand_id
1 'polypeptide(L)'
;MAEGELKMIYVTGDTHGNQYKWIEQIDTVLNAEDTILVCGDFGIGFWNGRYWSEEMFFDYLSEQKYTILFVDGNHENFEKLNSYPEDMWSGGRVHKIRNNVIHLIRGETYCIEDNLFFVMGVGTLSINLLAQKEFLGGRKKCHQRKNTTMLERI
;
A
#
# COMPACT_ATOMS: atom_id res chain seq x y z
N MET A 1 -8.38 -9.54 28.06
CA MET A 1 -8.39 -9.26 26.61
C MET A 1 -7.17 -8.40 26.36
N ALA A 2 -6.19 -8.87 25.58
CA ALA A 2 -5.03 -8.04 25.27
C ALA A 2 -5.53 -6.78 24.54
N GLU A 3 -5.11 -5.61 24.99
CA GLU A 3 -5.16 -4.40 24.18
C GLU A 3 -4.40 -4.73 22.90
N GLY A 4 -5.11 -4.96 21.80
CA GLY A 4 -4.49 -5.18 20.50
C GLY A 4 -3.68 -3.94 20.16
N GLU A 5 -2.42 -4.13 19.75
CA GLU A 5 -1.58 -3.03 19.28
C GLU A 5 -2.37 -2.18 18.27
N LEU A 6 -2.36 -0.86 18.48
CA LEU A 6 -3.05 0.05 17.59
C LEU A 6 -2.33 0.00 16.24
N LYS A 7 -2.99 -0.59 15.24
CA LYS A 7 -2.47 -0.63 13.88
C LYS A 7 -2.54 0.77 13.28
N MET A 8 -1.36 1.33 12.98
CA MET A 8 -1.24 2.69 12.47
C MET A 8 -1.04 2.68 10.97
N ILE A 9 -1.60 3.69 10.30
CA ILE A 9 -1.32 3.99 8.89
C ILE A 9 -0.40 5.20 8.84
N TYR A 10 0.81 4.98 8.35
CA TYR A 10 1.79 6.04 8.05
C TYR A 10 1.67 6.41 6.59
N VAL A 11 1.82 7.69 6.29
CA VAL A 11 1.72 8.20 4.92
C VAL A 11 2.98 8.98 4.59
N THR A 12 3.57 8.68 3.44
CA THR A 12 4.74 9.38 2.89
C THR A 12 4.63 9.43 1.37
N GLY A 13 5.66 9.93 0.70
CA GLY A 13 5.82 9.93 -0.75
C GLY A 13 7.29 10.16 -1.10
N ASP A 14 7.59 10.16 -2.41
CA ASP A 14 8.91 10.54 -2.92
C ASP A 14 10.04 9.75 -2.25
N THR A 15 9.90 8.42 -2.17
CA THR A 15 10.97 7.58 -1.65
C THR A 15 12.03 7.32 -2.71
N HIS A 16 11.67 7.27 -4.00
CA HIS A 16 12.58 7.14 -5.16
C HIS A 16 13.61 6.00 -4.98
N GLY A 17 13.24 4.90 -4.30
CA GLY A 17 14.15 3.81 -3.99
C GLY A 17 15.29 4.17 -3.03
N ASN A 18 15.18 5.28 -2.29
CA ASN A 18 16.20 5.76 -1.37
C ASN A 18 16.29 4.88 -0.13
N GLN A 19 17.21 3.92 -0.18
CA GLN A 19 17.45 2.93 0.86
C GLN A 19 17.89 3.54 2.19
N TYR A 20 18.63 4.66 2.16
CA TYR A 20 19.03 5.38 3.37
C TYR A 20 17.81 6.00 4.06
N LYS A 21 16.94 6.68 3.30
CA LYS A 21 15.67 7.22 3.81
C LYS A 21 14.83 6.09 4.42
N TRP A 22 14.78 4.93 3.76
CA TRP A 22 14.01 3.80 4.27
C TRP A 22 14.53 3.30 5.62
N ILE A 23 15.81 2.92 5.68
CA ILE A 23 16.41 2.30 6.88
C ILE A 23 16.45 3.27 8.05
N GLU A 24 16.83 4.52 7.83
CA GLU A 24 17.14 5.44 8.94
C GLU A 24 15.91 6.23 9.42
N GLN A 25 14.91 6.44 8.55
CA GLN A 25 13.78 7.35 8.85
C GLN A 25 12.42 6.66 8.82
N ILE A 26 12.23 5.67 7.96
CA ILE A 26 10.95 4.97 7.81
C ILE A 26 10.89 3.76 8.73
N ASP A 27 11.86 2.86 8.61
CA ASP A 27 11.87 1.60 9.36
C ASP A 27 11.92 1.82 10.87
N THR A 28 12.62 2.87 11.31
CA THR A 28 12.82 3.22 12.73
C THR A 28 11.54 3.64 13.47
N VAL A 29 10.46 3.97 12.76
CA VAL A 29 9.19 4.42 13.36
C VAL A 29 8.04 3.42 13.19
N LEU A 30 8.25 2.33 12.44
CA LEU A 30 7.22 1.35 12.15
C LEU A 30 7.33 0.15 13.09
N ASN A 31 6.18 -0.32 13.60
CA ASN A 31 6.08 -1.54 14.39
C ASN A 31 5.60 -2.72 13.53
N ALA A 32 5.58 -3.91 14.14
CA ALA A 32 4.88 -5.03 13.54
C ALA A 32 3.40 -4.69 13.35
N GLU A 33 2.78 -5.21 12.29
CA GLU A 33 1.39 -4.94 11.90
C GLU A 33 1.10 -3.53 11.37
N ASP A 34 1.98 -2.55 11.51
CA ASP A 34 1.74 -1.23 10.92
C ASP A 34 1.61 -1.28 9.39
N THR A 35 1.02 -0.23 8.82
CA THR A 35 0.94 -0.04 7.37
C THR A 35 1.58 1.29 7.00
N ILE A 36 2.48 1.26 6.03
CA ILE A 36 2.98 2.48 5.38
C ILE A 36 2.41 2.58 3.97
N LEU A 37 1.86 3.74 3.65
CA LEU A 37 1.37 4.10 2.32
C LEU A 37 2.28 5.16 1.70
N VAL A 38 2.97 4.79 0.62
CA VAL A 38 3.80 5.69 -0.18
C VAL A 38 2.98 6.22 -1.35
N CYS A 39 2.60 7.49 -1.26
CA CYS A 39 1.73 8.19 -2.19
C CYS A 39 2.53 8.78 -3.37
N GLY A 40 3.10 7.92 -4.22
CA GLY A 40 3.84 8.33 -5.40
C GLY A 40 5.36 8.21 -5.24
N ASP A 41 6.01 7.96 -6.38
CA ASP A 41 7.46 7.85 -6.54
C ASP A 41 8.09 6.96 -5.47
N PHE A 42 7.62 5.71 -5.43
CA PHE A 42 8.13 4.66 -4.58
C PHE A 42 9.58 4.31 -4.97
N GLY A 43 9.83 4.19 -6.28
CA GLY A 43 11.11 3.77 -6.85
C GLY A 43 11.05 2.35 -7.40
N ILE A 44 10.21 2.12 -8.39
CA ILE A 44 10.24 0.98 -9.29
C ILE A 44 11.18 1.30 -10.44
N GLY A 45 12.21 0.49 -10.61
CA GLY A 45 13.22 0.62 -11.65
C GLY A 45 14.33 1.62 -11.32
N PHE A 46 14.66 1.86 -10.04
CA PHE A 46 15.85 2.64 -9.70
C PHE A 46 17.14 1.85 -9.98
N TRP A 47 18.16 2.54 -10.48
CA TRP A 47 19.36 1.91 -11.02
C TRP A 47 20.55 1.91 -10.03
N ASN A 48 20.52 2.75 -9.00
CA ASN A 48 21.63 2.91 -8.07
C ASN A 48 21.14 3.06 -6.63
N GLY A 49 21.08 1.92 -5.93
CA GLY A 49 20.85 1.89 -4.49
C GLY A 49 22.14 2.11 -3.70
N ARG A 50 22.05 2.75 -2.54
CA ARG A 50 23.22 3.02 -1.68
C ARG A 50 23.85 1.74 -1.13
N TYR A 51 23.02 0.75 -0.80
CA TYR A 51 23.41 -0.47 -0.10
C TYR A 51 23.21 -1.72 -0.97
N TRP A 52 22.12 -1.77 -1.73
CA TRP A 52 21.69 -2.96 -2.46
C TRP A 52 21.20 -2.64 -3.88
N SER A 53 21.11 -3.66 -4.73
CA SER A 53 20.34 -3.54 -5.98
C SER A 53 18.85 -3.38 -5.69
N GLU A 54 18.07 -3.03 -6.71
CA GLU A 54 16.62 -2.91 -6.60
C GLU A 54 15.95 -4.18 -6.07
N GLU A 55 16.23 -5.34 -6.69
CA GLU A 55 15.62 -6.61 -6.26
C GLU A 55 16.00 -6.98 -4.83
N MET A 56 17.27 -6.81 -4.46
CA MET A 56 17.71 -7.05 -3.08
C MET A 56 17.06 -6.09 -2.08
N PHE A 57 16.78 -4.85 -2.49
CA PHE A 57 16.04 -3.92 -1.65
C PHE A 57 14.58 -4.37 -1.48
N PHE A 58 13.92 -4.83 -2.54
CA PHE A 58 12.57 -5.39 -2.42
C PHE A 58 12.54 -6.67 -1.59
N ASP A 59 13.58 -7.49 -1.65
CA ASP A 59 13.72 -8.65 -0.78
C ASP A 59 13.89 -8.24 0.69
N TYR A 60 14.71 -7.22 0.98
CA TYR A 60 14.81 -6.61 2.32
C TYR A 60 13.45 -6.06 2.79
N LEU A 61 12.71 -5.34 1.94
CA LEU A 61 11.37 -4.87 2.26
C LEU A 61 10.40 -6.03 2.53
N SER A 62 10.61 -7.17 1.86
CA SER A 62 9.77 -8.36 2.01
C SER A 62 9.89 -9.06 3.36
N GLU A 63 11.01 -8.84 4.04
CA GLU A 63 11.30 -9.40 5.36
C GLU A 63 10.66 -8.58 6.50
N GLN A 64 10.13 -7.39 6.18
CA GLN A 64 9.55 -6.50 7.18
C GLN A 64 8.17 -7.00 7.65
N LYS A 65 7.88 -6.80 8.93
CA LYS A 65 6.62 -7.26 9.57
C LYS A 65 5.43 -6.35 9.32
N TYR A 66 5.66 -5.16 8.78
CA TYR A 66 4.63 -4.20 8.40
C TYR A 66 4.25 -4.36 6.92
N THR A 67 3.08 -3.81 6.57
CA THR A 67 2.59 -3.79 5.18
C THR A 67 3.04 -2.52 4.49
N ILE A 68 3.58 -2.64 3.28
CA ILE A 68 4.03 -1.54 2.43
C ILE A 68 3.07 -1.44 1.25
N LEU A 69 2.32 -0.35 1.23
CA LEU A 69 1.43 0.01 0.13
C LEU A 69 2.06 1.17 -0.61
N PHE A 70 1.96 1.18 -1.94
CA PHE A 70 2.34 2.37 -2.70
C PHE A 70 1.42 2.60 -3.89
N VAL A 71 1.31 3.86 -4.27
CA VAL A 71 0.69 4.31 -5.52
C VAL A 71 1.83 4.73 -6.43
N ASP A 72 1.78 4.35 -7.71
CA ASP A 72 2.80 4.78 -8.67
C ASP A 72 2.82 6.32 -8.80
N GLY A 73 4.01 6.90 -8.95
CA GLY A 73 4.20 8.31 -9.31
C GLY A 73 4.60 8.51 -10.77
N ASN A 74 5.08 9.70 -11.14
CA ASN A 74 5.53 9.98 -12.50
C ASN A 74 6.96 9.52 -12.79
N HIS A 75 7.73 9.16 -11.74
CA HIS A 75 9.11 8.70 -11.85
C HIS A 75 9.27 7.18 -11.69
N GLU A 76 8.26 6.41 -12.09
CA GLU A 76 8.29 4.94 -12.06
C GLU A 76 8.65 4.33 -13.43
N ASN A 77 9.31 3.18 -13.42
CA ASN A 77 9.41 2.33 -14.60
C ASN A 77 8.09 1.57 -14.80
N PHE A 78 7.18 2.14 -15.59
CA PHE A 78 5.86 1.58 -15.86
C PHE A 78 5.88 0.24 -16.61
N GLU A 79 6.86 0.01 -17.48
CA GLU A 79 6.99 -1.28 -18.18
C GLU A 79 7.28 -2.39 -17.18
N LYS A 80 8.22 -2.15 -16.27
CA LYS A 80 8.50 -3.09 -15.18
C LYS A 80 7.32 -3.22 -14.23
N LEU A 81 6.72 -2.10 -13.81
CA LEU A 81 5.60 -2.10 -12.87
C LEU A 81 4.41 -2.92 -13.38
N ASN A 82 4.05 -2.75 -14.65
CA ASN A 82 2.93 -3.47 -15.27
C ASN A 82 3.27 -4.93 -15.63
N SER A 83 4.55 -5.34 -15.50
CA SER A 83 4.95 -6.74 -15.67
C SER A 83 4.70 -7.60 -14.43
N TYR A 84 4.51 -6.97 -13.26
CA TYR A 84 4.23 -7.70 -12.02
C TYR A 84 2.82 -8.31 -12.04
N PRO A 85 2.62 -9.47 -11.38
CA PRO A 85 1.34 -10.14 -11.37
C PRO A 85 0.26 -9.28 -10.70
N GLU A 86 -0.90 -9.21 -11.35
CA GLU A 86 -2.11 -8.62 -10.80
C GLU A 86 -2.80 -9.60 -9.82
N ASP A 87 -3.36 -9.08 -8.73
CA ASP A 87 -4.16 -9.83 -7.76
C ASP A 87 -5.29 -8.95 -7.20
N MET A 88 -6.27 -9.56 -6.52
CA MET A 88 -7.28 -8.85 -5.75
C MET A 88 -6.86 -8.73 -4.29
N TRP A 89 -6.76 -7.50 -3.78
CA TRP A 89 -6.41 -7.25 -2.39
C TRP A 89 -7.24 -6.11 -1.80
N SER A 90 -7.81 -6.37 -0.63
CA SER A 90 -8.59 -5.41 0.17
C SER A 90 -9.63 -4.58 -0.58
N GLY A 91 -10.28 -5.18 -1.58
CA GLY A 91 -11.40 -4.58 -2.32
C GLY A 91 -11.07 -4.06 -3.72
N GLY A 92 -9.79 -3.97 -4.10
CA GLY A 92 -9.35 -3.51 -5.41
C GLY A 92 -8.28 -4.41 -6.02
N ARG A 93 -7.94 -4.16 -7.29
CA ARG A 93 -6.82 -4.83 -7.97
C ARG A 93 -5.49 -4.25 -7.53
N VAL A 94 -4.44 -5.05 -7.48
CA VAL A 94 -3.08 -4.63 -7.07
C VAL A 94 -2.03 -5.30 -7.94
N HIS A 95 -0.83 -4.71 -8.04
CA HIS A 95 0.36 -5.49 -8.44
C HIS A 95 1.08 -6.01 -7.19
N LYS A 96 1.41 -7.30 -7.18
CA LYS A 96 2.19 -7.92 -6.11
C LYS A 96 3.67 -7.87 -6.43
N ILE A 97 4.38 -6.92 -5.84
CA ILE A 97 5.85 -6.82 -5.98
C ILE A 97 6.52 -7.90 -5.11
N ARG A 98 6.07 -7.99 -3.85
CA ARG A 98 6.39 -9.03 -2.86
C ARG A 98 5.14 -9.27 -1.98
N ASN A 99 5.21 -10.19 -1.02
CA ASN A 99 4.07 -10.55 -0.18
C ASN A 99 3.45 -9.37 0.59
N ASN A 100 4.30 -8.52 1.18
CA ASN A 100 3.92 -7.32 1.94
C ASN A 100 4.22 -6.00 1.19
N VAL A 101 4.76 -6.05 -0.03
CA VAL A 101 5.02 -4.86 -0.88
C VAL A 101 4.02 -4.86 -2.04
N ILE A 102 3.02 -3.99 -1.94
CA ILE A 102 1.82 -4.04 -2.76
C ILE A 102 1.60 -2.70 -3.45
N HIS A 103 1.50 -2.73 -4.77
CA HIS A 103 1.12 -1.57 -5.57
C HIS A 103 -0.41 -1.46 -5.66
N LEU A 104 -0.96 -0.32 -5.26
CA LEU A 104 -2.38 0.00 -5.40
C LEU A 104 -2.63 0.60 -6.79
N ILE A 105 -3.44 -0.07 -7.60
CA ILE A 105 -3.81 0.38 -8.94
C ILE A 105 -4.76 1.59 -8.86
N ARG A 106 -4.44 2.62 -9.64
CA ARG A 106 -5.24 3.85 -9.76
C ARG A 106 -6.66 3.56 -10.24
N GLY A 107 -7.64 4.29 -9.71
CA GLY A 107 -9.06 4.16 -10.04
C GLY A 107 -9.79 3.10 -9.21
N GLU A 108 -9.07 2.36 -8.37
CA GLU A 108 -9.64 1.36 -7.46
C GLU A 108 -9.89 1.95 -6.06
N THR A 109 -10.71 1.26 -5.27
CA THR A 109 -10.98 1.60 -3.87
C THR A 109 -10.57 0.46 -2.95
N TYR A 110 -9.90 0.78 -1.85
CA TYR A 110 -9.36 -0.19 -0.89
C TYR A 110 -9.90 0.04 0.50
N CYS A 111 -9.96 -1.04 1.25
CA CYS A 111 -10.35 -1.05 2.64
C CYS A 111 -9.14 -1.38 3.49
N ILE A 112 -8.58 -0.41 4.20
CA ILE A 112 -7.33 -0.59 4.97
C ILE A 112 -7.58 -0.08 6.38
N GLU A 113 -7.36 -0.93 7.38
CA GLU A 113 -7.64 -0.64 8.81
C GLU A 113 -9.03 -0.05 9.08
N ASP A 114 -10.07 -0.69 8.54
CA ASP A 114 -11.47 -0.23 8.61
C ASP A 114 -11.74 1.14 7.94
N ASN A 115 -10.76 1.74 7.25
CA ASN A 115 -10.91 2.98 6.49
C ASN A 115 -11.02 2.68 4.98
N LEU A 116 -11.87 3.44 4.30
CA LEU A 116 -12.01 3.36 2.85
C LEU A 116 -11.07 4.37 2.18
N PHE A 117 -10.30 3.90 1.20
CA PHE A 117 -9.29 4.65 0.48
C PHE A 117 -9.56 4.59 -1.01
N PHE A 118 -9.86 5.73 -1.63
CA PHE A 118 -9.90 5.84 -3.08
C PHE A 118 -8.52 6.24 -3.61
N VAL A 119 -7.94 5.43 -4.50
CA VAL A 119 -6.59 5.66 -5.02
C VAL A 119 -6.68 6.30 -6.39
N MET A 120 -6.10 7.48 -6.51
CA MET A 120 -6.02 8.23 -7.76
C MET A 120 -4.57 8.58 -8.06
N GLY A 121 -4.23 8.53 -9.34
CA GLY A 121 -2.96 8.99 -9.83
C GLY A 121 -2.92 10.51 -9.95
N VAL A 122 -1.78 11.11 -9.62
CA VAL A 122 -1.61 12.57 -9.71
C VAL A 122 -0.20 12.86 -10.21
N GLY A 123 -0.11 13.55 -11.34
CA GLY A 123 1.13 14.18 -11.78
C GLY A 123 1.36 15.42 -10.92
N THR A 124 2.42 15.39 -10.11
CA THR A 124 2.90 16.50 -9.28
C THR A 124 1.91 16.98 -8.20
N LEU A 125 2.25 16.71 -6.94
CA LEU A 125 1.79 17.45 -5.76
C LEU A 125 0.26 17.48 -5.48
N SER A 126 -0.40 16.32 -5.31
CA SER A 126 -1.60 16.17 -4.44
C SER A 126 -2.27 14.79 -4.55
N ILE A 127 -1.72 13.72 -3.95
CA ILE A 127 -2.58 12.54 -3.66
C ILE A 127 -3.65 12.99 -2.65
N ASN A 128 -4.90 13.09 -3.12
CA ASN A 128 -6.06 13.22 -2.25
C ASN A 128 -6.46 11.84 -1.78
N LEU A 129 -5.92 11.44 -0.64
CA LEU A 129 -6.38 10.27 0.09
C LEU A 129 -7.66 10.66 0.86
N LEU A 130 -8.81 10.60 0.21
CA LEU A 130 -10.09 10.82 0.87
C LEU A 130 -10.43 9.60 1.74
N ALA A 131 -9.98 9.62 3.00
CA ALA A 131 -10.52 8.75 4.03
C ALA A 131 -11.92 9.28 4.43
N GLN A 132 -12.99 8.69 3.88
CA GLN A 132 -14.33 8.99 4.38
C GLN A 132 -14.52 8.36 5.77
N LYS A 133 -14.26 9.13 6.82
CA LYS A 133 -14.84 8.88 8.16
C LYS A 133 -16.21 9.53 8.19
N GLU A 134 -17.24 8.85 7.69
CA GLU A 134 -18.62 9.27 7.99
C GLU A 134 -18.89 9.04 9.48
N PHE A 135 -18.83 10.13 10.25
CA PHE A 135 -19.24 10.19 11.64
C PHE A 135 -20.75 10.41 11.72
N LEU A 136 -21.51 9.33 11.61
CA LEU A 136 -22.89 9.27 12.07
C LEU A 136 -23.05 8.00 12.90
N GLY A 137 -23.61 8.13 14.10
CA GLY A 137 -23.75 7.05 15.07
C GLY A 137 -24.22 5.73 14.46
N GLY A 138 -23.32 4.76 14.44
CA GLY A 138 -23.55 3.43 13.87
C GLY A 138 -22.33 2.96 13.09
N ARG A 139 -21.45 2.18 13.73
CA ARG A 139 -20.25 1.58 13.11
C ARG A 139 -20.61 0.83 11.82
N LYS A 140 -20.49 1.48 10.66
CA LYS A 140 -20.38 0.78 9.38
C LYS A 140 -18.90 0.52 9.14
N LYS A 141 -18.41 -0.54 9.78
CA LYS A 141 -17.12 -1.17 9.42
C LYS A 141 -17.14 -1.42 7.93
N CYS A 142 -15.98 -1.27 7.29
CA CYS A 142 -15.77 -1.75 5.94
C CYS A 142 -16.29 -3.20 5.83
N HIS A 143 -17.47 -3.36 5.27
CA HIS A 143 -18.09 -4.66 5.12
C HIS A 143 -17.33 -5.32 3.98
N GLN A 144 -16.38 -6.19 4.32
CA GLN A 144 -15.87 -7.16 3.36
C GLN A 144 -17.10 -7.80 2.72
N ARG A 145 -17.28 -7.64 1.41
CA ARG A 145 -18.18 -8.50 0.63
C ARG A 145 -17.63 -9.91 0.79
N LYS A 146 -18.04 -10.61 1.86
CA LYS A 146 -17.99 -12.06 1.89
C LYS A 146 -18.83 -12.48 0.71
N ASN A 147 -18.18 -13.13 -0.26
CA ASN A 147 -18.85 -13.94 -1.26
C ASN A 147 -19.83 -14.85 -0.53
N THR A 148 -21.09 -14.43 -0.45
CA THR A 148 -22.19 -15.28 -0.06
C THR A 148 -22.66 -15.86 -1.37
N THR A 149 -22.40 -17.14 -1.55
CA THR A 149 -23.04 -17.98 -2.56
C THR A 149 -24.52 -17.63 -2.62
N MET A 150 -24.95 -16.96 -3.69
CA MET A 150 -26.33 -16.99 -4.12
C MET A 150 -26.58 -18.40 -4.66
N LEU A 151 -27.10 -19.27 -3.80
CA LEU A 151 -27.96 -20.36 -4.24
C LEU A 151 -29.38 -19.94 -3.86
N GLU A 152 -30.00 -19.16 -4.74
CA GLU A 152 -31.45 -19.10 -4.76
C GLU A 152 -31.95 -20.41 -5.38
N ARG A 153 -32.78 -21.10 -4.60
CA ARG A 153 -33.56 -22.26 -5.03
C ARG A 153 -34.41 -21.91 -6.26
N ILE A 154 -34.29 -22.72 -7.31
CA ILE A 154 -35.41 -23.48 -7.86
C ILE A 154 -34.94 -24.93 -7.97
#